data_AF-A0A418SKB9-F1
#
_entry.id   AF-A0A418SKB9-F1
#
_cell.length_a   1.000
_cell.length_b   1.000
_cell.length_c   1.000
_cell.angle_alpha   90.00
_cell.angle_beta   90.00
_cell.angle_gamma   90.00
#
_symmetry.space_group_name_H-M   'P 1'
#
loop_
_entity.id
_entity.type
_entity.pdbx_description
1 polymer ?
#
loop_
_entity_poly.entity_id
_entity_poly.type
_entity_poly.pdbx_seq_one_letter_code
_entity_poly.pdbx_strand_id
1 'polypeptide(L)'
;MAELRDGFLYHPDGSSPTDQLKRLIEGVPNLDLDDLFAATKREANDATQKAKNDYNKALEQLARLKARVAELEDDIASAEEHEKTVKEAAQHFHDTGEIDEVLVPTCHALLAAERQKFDAADKSKKEHEIDAASKFVNKSLGKGWDISDTHADEEFVYVTVKRRRKETPPEPRPTRDTVVERVRQAFEAYRSEFAGRVQPLRLTSVTVGNPRAP
;
A
#
# COMPACT_ATOMS: atom_id res chain seq x y z
N MET A 1 -17.98 -34.99 -43.84
CA MET A 1 -17.77 -33.60 -43.37
C MET A 1 -18.83 -33.33 -42.34
N ALA A 2 -18.45 -33.28 -41.06
CA ALA A 2 -19.39 -33.08 -39.95
C ALA A 2 -19.45 -31.58 -39.64
N GLU A 3 -20.61 -30.98 -39.87
CA GLU A 3 -20.91 -29.62 -39.40
C GLU A 3 -21.02 -29.65 -37.87
N LEU A 4 -20.05 -29.05 -37.18
CA LEU A 4 -20.19 -28.69 -35.78
C LEU A 4 -21.27 -27.61 -35.67
N ARG A 5 -22.47 -28.00 -35.24
CA ARG A 5 -23.43 -27.06 -34.64
C ARG A 5 -22.89 -26.69 -33.27
N ASP A 6 -22.16 -25.59 -33.21
CA ASP A 6 -21.66 -24.98 -31.98
C ASP A 6 -22.84 -24.29 -31.26
N GLY A 7 -23.57 -25.09 -30.49
CA GLY A 7 -24.85 -24.74 -29.89
C GLY A 7 -24.79 -23.95 -28.58
N PHE A 8 -23.81 -23.06 -28.38
CA PHE A 8 -23.76 -22.27 -27.15
C PHE A 8 -23.49 -20.76 -27.30
N LEU A 9 -23.22 -20.26 -28.51
CA LEU A 9 -23.05 -18.81 -28.77
C LEU A 9 -23.56 -18.43 -30.17
N TYR A 10 -24.86 -18.57 -30.43
CA TYR A 10 -25.44 -17.95 -31.62
C TYR A 10 -25.53 -16.44 -31.38
N HIS A 11 -24.54 -15.69 -31.85
CA HIS A 11 -24.58 -14.23 -31.92
C HIS A 11 -25.03 -13.82 -33.32
N PRO A 12 -26.26 -13.32 -33.53
CA PRO A 12 -26.51 -12.48 -34.68
C PRO A 12 -25.83 -11.14 -34.40
N ASP A 13 -24.95 -10.73 -35.30
CA ASP A 13 -24.13 -9.51 -35.22
C ASP A 13 -24.88 -8.31 -34.60
N GLY A 14 -24.21 -7.60 -33.68
CA GLY A 14 -24.66 -6.30 -33.17
C GLY A 14 -24.95 -6.26 -31.66
N SER A 15 -24.05 -5.61 -30.91
CA SER A 15 -24.23 -5.27 -29.48
C SER A 15 -24.69 -3.83 -29.27
N SER A 16 -25.10 -3.14 -30.34
CA SER A 16 -25.55 -1.76 -30.27
C SER A 16 -27.03 -1.68 -29.86
N PRO A 17 -27.48 -0.59 -29.19
CA PRO A 17 -28.88 -0.39 -28.82
C PRO A 17 -29.85 -0.48 -30.01
N THR A 18 -29.39 -0.12 -31.21
CA THR A 18 -30.14 -0.21 -32.47
C THR A 18 -30.34 -1.65 -32.95
N ASP A 19 -29.41 -2.56 -32.65
CA ASP A 19 -29.51 -3.98 -33.03
C ASP A 19 -30.40 -4.75 -32.05
N GLN A 20 -30.36 -4.39 -30.77
CA GLN A 20 -31.31 -4.87 -29.75
C GLN A 20 -32.75 -4.48 -30.08
N LEU A 21 -32.99 -3.22 -30.48
CA LEU A 21 -34.31 -2.75 -30.90
C LEU A 21 -34.85 -3.50 -32.12
N LYS A 22 -34.00 -3.82 -33.11
CA LYS A 22 -34.41 -4.61 -34.29
C LYS A 22 -34.79 -6.04 -33.92
N ARG A 23 -34.03 -6.71 -33.04
CA ARG A 23 -34.36 -8.07 -32.55
C ARG A 23 -35.67 -8.14 -31.77
N LEU A 24 -35.96 -7.11 -30.98
CA LEU A 24 -37.23 -6.94 -30.27
C LEU A 24 -38.43 -6.82 -31.24
N ILE A 25 -38.25 -6.12 -32.36
CA ILE A 25 -39.28 -5.97 -33.41
C ILE A 25 -39.44 -7.26 -34.23
N GLU A 26 -38.35 -8.00 -34.47
CA GLU A 26 -38.33 -9.25 -35.24
C GLU A 26 -38.82 -10.49 -34.45
N GLY A 27 -39.13 -10.34 -33.16
CA GLY A 27 -39.83 -11.37 -32.38
C GLY A 27 -38.95 -12.51 -31.86
N VAL A 28 -37.62 -12.32 -31.82
CA VAL A 28 -36.67 -13.25 -31.17
C VAL A 28 -36.00 -12.55 -29.97
N PRO A 29 -36.77 -12.21 -28.91
CA PRO A 29 -36.21 -11.51 -27.76
C PRO A 29 -35.30 -12.43 -26.95
N ASN A 30 -34.09 -11.95 -26.65
CA ASN A 30 -33.24 -12.53 -25.63
C ASN A 30 -33.37 -11.67 -24.36
N LEU A 31 -34.17 -12.14 -23.40
CA LEU A 31 -34.50 -11.40 -22.17
C LEU A 31 -33.28 -10.93 -21.38
N ASP A 32 -32.16 -11.65 -21.45
CA ASP A 32 -30.93 -11.31 -20.73
C ASP A 32 -30.06 -10.26 -21.47
N LEU A 33 -30.24 -10.11 -22.79
CA LEU A 33 -29.43 -9.21 -23.64
C LEU A 33 -30.20 -8.00 -24.19
N ASP A 34 -31.54 -8.03 -24.15
CA ASP A 34 -32.42 -6.99 -24.71
C ASP A 34 -33.05 -6.08 -23.62
N ASP A 35 -32.58 -6.12 -22.37
CA ASP A 35 -32.96 -5.11 -21.35
C ASP A 35 -32.26 -3.78 -21.64
N LEU A 36 -32.97 -2.89 -22.35
CA LEU A 36 -32.54 -1.53 -22.68
C LEU A 36 -32.16 -0.69 -21.44
N PHE A 37 -32.62 -1.09 -20.25
CA PHE A 37 -32.32 -0.41 -18.99
C PHE A 37 -31.22 -1.10 -18.17
N ALA A 38 -30.66 -2.23 -18.63
CA ALA A 38 -29.61 -2.92 -17.88
C ALA A 38 -28.36 -2.04 -17.70
N ALA A 39 -27.96 -1.30 -18.74
CA ALA A 39 -26.84 -0.37 -18.68
C ALA A 39 -27.11 0.77 -17.69
N THR A 40 -28.29 1.40 -17.76
CA THR A 40 -28.66 2.51 -16.86
C THR A 40 -28.84 2.05 -15.41
N LYS A 41 -29.39 0.85 -15.17
CA LYS A 41 -29.45 0.22 -13.84
C LYS A 41 -28.05 -0.05 -13.30
N ARG A 42 -27.13 -0.54 -14.13
CA ARG A 42 -25.74 -0.80 -13.74
C ARG A 42 -25.02 0.49 -13.39
N GLU A 43 -25.13 1.52 -14.21
CA GLU A 43 -24.56 2.84 -13.93
C GLU A 43 -25.12 3.45 -12.64
N ALA A 44 -26.43 3.35 -12.41
CA ALA A 44 -27.05 3.83 -11.18
C ALA A 44 -26.59 3.03 -9.94
N ASN A 45 -26.45 1.70 -10.06
CA ASN A 45 -25.92 0.86 -9.00
C ASN A 45 -24.45 1.17 -8.70
N ASP A 46 -23.61 1.34 -9.74
CA ASP A 46 -22.20 1.70 -9.61
C ASP A 46 -22.05 3.08 -8.97
N ALA A 47 -22.88 4.06 -9.36
CA ALA A 47 -22.93 5.38 -8.76
C ALA A 47 -23.36 5.32 -7.28
N THR A 48 -24.38 4.52 -6.96
CA THR A 48 -24.84 4.31 -5.58
C THR A 48 -23.76 3.66 -4.73
N GLN A 49 -23.07 2.65 -5.27
CA GLN A 49 -22.01 1.97 -4.55
C GLN A 49 -20.80 2.88 -4.33
N LYS A 50 -20.45 3.71 -5.33
CA LYS A 50 -19.41 4.73 -5.19
C LYS A 50 -19.77 5.74 -4.10
N ALA A 51 -21.00 6.25 -4.09
CA ALA A 51 -21.47 7.18 -3.06
C ALA A 51 -21.41 6.56 -1.65
N LYS A 52 -21.79 5.28 -1.49
CA LYS A 52 -21.64 4.54 -0.22
C LYS A 52 -20.19 4.42 0.23
N ASN A 53 -19.29 4.11 -0.70
CA ASN A 53 -17.86 4.00 -0.39
C ASN A 53 -17.28 5.36 0.02
N ASP A 54 -17.67 6.44 -0.64
CA ASP A 54 -17.21 7.79 -0.31
C ASP A 54 -17.78 8.25 1.05
N TYR A 55 -19.04 7.90 1.36
CA TYR A 55 -19.63 8.11 2.68
C TYR A 55 -18.87 7.37 3.78
N ASN A 56 -18.52 6.10 3.58
CA ASN A 56 -17.74 5.32 4.56
C ASN A 56 -16.35 5.92 4.78
N LYS A 57 -15.66 6.34 3.72
CA LYS A 57 -14.37 7.05 3.84
C LYS A 57 -14.51 8.34 4.64
N ALA A 58 -15.57 9.11 4.41
CA ALA A 58 -15.82 10.34 5.17
C ALA A 58 -16.08 10.06 6.65
N LEU A 59 -16.78 8.97 6.99
CA LEU A 59 -16.95 8.52 8.38
C LEU A 59 -15.62 8.13 9.02
N GLU A 60 -14.76 7.40 8.32
CA GLU A 60 -13.42 7.06 8.81
C GLU A 60 -12.57 8.31 9.05
N GLN A 61 -12.61 9.28 8.12
CA GLN A 61 -11.94 10.57 8.28
C GLN A 61 -12.47 11.33 9.50
N LEU A 62 -13.79 11.36 9.69
CA LEU A 62 -14.42 11.99 10.84
C LEU A 62 -14.00 11.32 12.16
N ALA A 63 -13.92 9.98 12.19
CA ALA A 63 -13.44 9.25 13.36
C ALA A 63 -11.97 9.59 13.69
N ARG A 64 -11.11 9.66 12.67
CA ARG A 64 -9.70 10.08 12.83
C ARG A 64 -9.58 11.51 13.33
N LEU A 65 -10.37 12.43 12.77
CA LEU A 65 -10.38 13.83 13.21
C LEU A 65 -10.86 13.94 14.66
N LYS A 66 -11.90 13.21 15.05
CA LYS A 66 -12.36 13.18 16.46
C LYS A 66 -11.29 12.65 17.40
N ALA A 67 -10.60 11.57 17.04
CA ALA A 67 -9.50 11.05 17.83
C ALA A 67 -8.37 12.08 17.96
N ARG A 68 -8.04 12.79 16.88
CA ARG A 68 -7.02 13.84 16.89
C ARG A 68 -7.43 15.04 17.75
N VAL A 69 -8.71 15.42 17.73
CA VAL A 69 -9.22 16.49 18.59
C VAL A 69 -9.10 16.09 20.06
N ALA A 70 -9.50 14.87 20.43
CA ALA A 70 -9.37 14.38 21.80
C ALA A 70 -7.91 14.35 22.27
N GLU A 71 -6.98 13.87 21.43
CA GLU A 71 -5.55 13.90 21.72
C GLU A 71 -5.04 15.32 21.97
N LEU A 72 -5.45 16.29 21.15
CA LEU A 72 -5.06 17.69 21.32
C LEU A 72 -5.70 18.32 22.57
N GLU A 73 -6.92 17.95 22.92
CA GLU A 73 -7.57 18.40 24.16
C GLU A 73 -6.82 17.88 25.39
N ASP A 74 -6.37 16.61 25.38
CA ASP A 74 -5.53 16.03 26.43
C ASP A 74 -4.16 16.72 26.52
N ASP A 75 -3.52 16.98 25.37
CA ASP A 75 -2.25 17.72 25.31
C ASP A 75 -2.38 19.14 25.88
N ILE A 76 -3.49 19.84 25.56
CA ILE A 76 -3.77 21.18 26.11
C ILE A 76 -3.97 21.10 27.62
N ALA A 77 -4.77 20.15 28.12
CA ALA A 77 -4.99 19.99 29.55
C ALA A 77 -3.67 19.71 30.31
N SER A 78 -2.81 18.86 29.74
CA SER A 78 -1.48 18.58 30.30
C SER A 78 -0.57 19.82 30.28
N ALA A 79 -0.61 20.62 29.21
CA ALA A 79 0.15 21.86 29.13
C ALA A 79 -0.33 22.91 30.14
N GLU A 80 -1.64 23.04 30.35
CA GLU A 80 -2.22 23.93 31.37
C GLU A 80 -1.84 23.52 32.79
N GLU A 81 -1.84 22.21 33.08
CA GLU A 81 -1.36 21.69 34.36
C GLU A 81 0.13 22.00 34.55
N HIS A 82 0.94 21.76 33.52
CA HIS A 82 2.36 22.11 33.57
C HIS A 82 2.56 23.62 33.78
N GLU A 83 1.81 24.48 33.11
CA GLU A 83 1.88 25.93 33.30
C GLU A 83 1.56 26.34 34.75
N LYS A 84 0.57 25.70 35.39
CA LYS A 84 0.29 25.93 36.82
C LYS A 84 1.48 25.55 37.69
N THR A 85 2.07 24.37 37.46
CA THR A 85 3.26 23.94 38.22
C THR A 85 4.44 24.90 38.04
N VAL A 86 4.65 25.41 36.82
CA VAL A 86 5.70 26.40 36.53
C VAL A 86 5.42 27.72 37.23
N LYS A 87 4.16 28.19 37.28
CA LYS A 87 3.78 29.42 38.00
C LYS A 87 4.00 29.28 39.50
N GLU A 88 3.61 28.15 40.08
CA GLU A 88 3.82 27.85 41.50
C GLU A 88 5.32 27.80 41.83
N ALA A 89 6.11 27.11 41.01
CA ALA A 89 7.57 27.05 41.15
C ALA A 89 8.23 28.43 41.01
N ALA A 90 7.77 29.25 40.06
CA ALA A 90 8.28 30.61 39.88
C ALA A 90 7.97 31.51 41.09
N GLN A 91 6.79 31.35 41.68
CA GLN A 91 6.41 32.05 42.90
C GLN A 91 7.26 31.58 44.10
N HIS A 92 7.45 30.26 44.24
CA HIS A 92 8.31 29.68 45.26
C HIS A 92 9.75 30.19 45.16
N PHE A 93 10.31 30.26 43.95
CA PHE A 93 11.62 30.86 43.70
C PHE A 93 11.66 32.35 44.09
N HIS A 94 10.60 33.11 43.81
CA HIS A 94 10.55 34.52 44.18
C HIS A 94 10.56 34.71 45.71
N ASP A 95 9.85 33.85 46.44
CA ASP A 95 9.67 33.97 47.88
C ASP A 95 10.85 33.39 48.68
N THR A 96 11.50 32.33 48.19
CA THR A 96 12.55 31.59 48.92
C THR A 96 13.94 31.73 48.30
N GLY A 97 14.04 32.06 47.02
CA GLY A 97 15.27 32.01 46.24
C GLY A 97 15.71 30.60 45.83
N GLU A 98 14.95 29.56 46.15
CA GLU A 98 15.25 28.16 45.77
C GLU A 98 14.65 27.84 44.40
N ILE A 99 15.47 27.23 43.51
CA ILE A 99 15.05 26.89 42.15
C ILE A 99 14.51 25.47 42.13
N ASP A 100 13.22 25.33 41.83
CA ASP A 100 12.60 24.03 41.62
C ASP A 100 13.02 23.42 40.27
N GLU A 101 13.14 22.08 40.23
CA GLU A 101 13.61 21.34 39.04
C GLU A 101 12.75 21.59 37.80
N VAL A 102 11.45 21.89 37.96
CA VAL A 102 10.52 22.24 36.88
C VAL A 102 10.95 23.50 36.11
N LEU A 103 11.66 24.42 36.78
CA LEU A 103 12.16 25.65 36.14
C LEU A 103 13.48 25.43 35.40
N VAL A 104 14.15 24.30 35.61
CA VAL A 104 15.40 23.97 34.92
C VAL A 104 15.04 23.31 33.59
N PRO A 105 15.33 23.95 32.45
CA PRO A 105 15.09 23.32 31.16
C PRO A 105 15.94 22.07 31.05
N THR A 106 15.33 20.93 30.71
CA THR A 106 16.10 19.71 30.47
C THR A 106 17.04 19.97 29.28
N CYS A 107 18.32 19.57 29.39
CA CYS A 107 19.29 19.78 28.31
C CYS A 107 18.81 19.19 26.97
N HIS A 108 18.02 18.11 27.02
CA HIS A 108 17.38 17.51 25.86
C HIS A 108 16.33 18.42 25.21
N ALA A 109 15.52 19.14 25.99
CA ALA A 109 14.54 20.08 25.44
C ALA A 109 15.23 21.28 24.77
N LEU A 110 16.32 21.79 25.34
CA LEU A 110 17.11 22.86 24.72
C LEU A 110 17.74 22.41 23.40
N LEU A 111 18.36 21.23 23.37
CA LEU A 111 18.93 20.65 22.15
C LEU A 111 17.87 20.40 21.07
N ALA A 112 16.67 19.92 21.45
CA ALA A 112 15.57 19.73 20.52
C ALA A 112 15.09 21.07 19.92
N ALA A 113 14.96 22.11 20.74
CA ALA A 113 14.57 23.44 20.28
C ALA A 113 15.63 24.07 19.37
N GLU A 114 16.92 23.87 19.65
CA GLU A 114 18.00 24.31 18.77
C GLU A 114 17.96 23.57 17.44
N ARG A 115 17.86 22.24 17.45
CA ARG A 115 17.72 21.42 16.23
C ARG A 115 16.54 21.87 15.38
N GLN A 116 15.39 22.11 15.99
CA GLN A 116 14.20 22.57 15.28
C GLN A 116 14.42 23.95 14.60
N LYS A 117 15.17 24.85 15.25
CA LYS A 117 15.57 26.14 14.64
C LYS A 117 16.54 25.94 13.47
N PHE A 118 17.51 25.03 13.61
CA PHE A 118 18.43 24.68 12.53
C PHE A 118 17.67 24.07 11.35
N ASP A 119 16.79 23.10 11.58
CA ASP A 119 15.97 22.46 10.55
C ASP A 119 15.08 23.47 9.82
N ALA A 120 14.46 24.40 10.55
CA ALA A 120 13.63 25.46 9.97
C ALA A 120 14.46 26.42 9.09
N ALA A 121 15.68 26.76 9.51
CA ALA A 121 16.58 27.59 8.72
C ALA A 121 17.09 26.88 7.46
N ASP A 122 17.37 25.57 7.55
CA ASP A 122 17.91 24.77 6.45
C ASP A 122 16.85 24.26 5.47
N LYS A 123 15.58 24.31 5.84
CA LYS A 123 14.45 23.90 4.98
C LYS A 123 14.51 24.52 3.59
N SER A 124 14.78 25.82 3.51
CA SER A 124 14.88 26.55 2.23
C SER A 124 16.02 26.05 1.34
N LYS A 125 17.15 25.65 1.93
CA LYS A 125 18.29 25.09 1.19
C LYS A 125 17.98 23.68 0.70
N LYS A 126 17.39 22.84 1.55
CA LYS A 126 16.95 21.49 1.20
C LYS A 126 15.91 21.51 0.08
N GLU A 127 14.96 22.44 0.11
CA GLU A 127 13.99 22.62 -0.98
C GLU A 127 14.67 22.98 -2.31
N HIS A 128 15.68 23.85 -2.28
CA HIS A 128 16.46 24.20 -3.47
C HIS A 128 17.30 23.03 -4.00
N GLU A 129 17.91 22.24 -3.11
CA GLU A 129 18.66 21.03 -3.48
C GLU A 129 17.75 19.95 -4.07
N ILE A 130 16.56 19.75 -3.50
CA ILE A 130 15.52 18.86 -4.04
C ILE A 130 15.10 19.30 -5.45
N ASP A 131 14.86 20.59 -5.66
CA ASP A 131 14.48 21.12 -6.97
C ASP A 131 15.61 20.98 -8.00
N ALA A 132 16.85 21.27 -7.61
CA ALA A 132 18.03 21.10 -8.46
C ALA A 132 18.24 19.62 -8.85
N ALA A 133 18.16 18.70 -7.90
CA ALA A 133 18.26 17.27 -8.13
C ALA A 133 17.11 16.75 -9.01
N SER A 134 15.87 17.19 -8.75
CA SER A 134 14.70 16.82 -9.55
C SER A 134 14.84 17.28 -11.00
N LYS A 135 15.31 18.51 -11.22
CA LYS A 135 15.59 19.04 -12.56
C LYS A 135 16.71 18.27 -13.26
N PHE A 136 17.79 17.94 -12.55
CA PHE A 136 18.89 17.15 -13.09
C PHE A 136 18.42 15.74 -13.50
N VAL A 137 17.67 15.07 -12.62
CA VAL A 137 17.13 13.73 -12.86
C VAL A 137 16.13 13.75 -14.02
N ASN A 138 15.22 14.73 -14.07
CA ASN A 138 14.26 14.86 -15.16
C ASN A 138 14.92 15.18 -16.51
N LYS A 139 16.02 15.93 -16.53
CA LYS A 139 16.83 16.17 -17.75
C LYS A 139 17.56 14.90 -18.21
N SER A 140 18.04 14.11 -17.26
CA SER A 140 18.81 12.89 -17.53
C SER A 140 17.92 11.71 -17.93
N LEU A 141 16.68 11.69 -17.42
CA LEU A 141 15.69 10.68 -17.74
C LEU A 141 15.02 10.99 -19.09
N GLY A 142 15.01 10.02 -19.99
CA GLY A 142 14.31 10.13 -21.27
C GLY A 142 12.78 10.16 -21.10
N LYS A 143 12.05 10.39 -22.20
CA LYS A 143 10.57 10.45 -22.21
C LYS A 143 9.93 9.17 -21.63
N GLY A 144 9.05 9.33 -20.64
CA GLY A 144 8.22 8.26 -20.05
C GLY A 144 8.58 7.87 -18.61
N TRP A 145 9.54 8.55 -17.99
CA TRP A 145 9.81 8.47 -16.56
C TRP A 145 9.21 9.68 -15.85
N ASP A 146 8.51 9.45 -14.74
CA ASP A 146 7.91 10.46 -13.88
C ASP A 146 8.56 10.38 -12.50
N ILE A 147 8.91 11.52 -11.91
CA ILE A 147 9.35 11.59 -10.52
C ILE A 147 8.11 11.46 -9.63
N SER A 148 8.09 10.47 -8.75
CA SER A 148 6.94 10.18 -7.90
C SER A 148 7.06 10.69 -6.47
N ASP A 149 8.30 10.82 -5.98
CA ASP A 149 8.58 11.29 -4.62
C ASP A 149 10.01 11.83 -4.52
N THR A 150 10.20 12.87 -3.72
CA THR A 150 11.51 13.49 -3.47
C THR A 150 11.63 13.96 -2.04
N HIS A 151 12.71 13.56 -1.38
CA HIS A 151 13.06 14.04 -0.05
C HIS A 151 14.58 14.19 0.06
N ALA A 152 15.05 15.01 1.00
CA ALA A 152 16.47 15.23 1.27
C ALA A 152 16.74 15.05 2.76
N ASP A 153 17.83 14.36 3.08
CA ASP A 153 18.43 14.37 4.41
C ASP A 153 19.59 15.39 4.46
N GLU A 154 20.53 15.26 5.40
CA GLU A 154 21.69 16.16 5.51
C GLU A 154 22.80 15.85 4.48
N GLU A 155 22.79 14.67 3.87
CA GLU A 155 23.90 14.14 3.06
C GLU A 155 23.48 13.79 1.61
N PHE A 156 22.22 13.40 1.41
CA PHE A 156 21.68 12.87 0.18
C PHE A 156 20.30 13.45 -0.17
N VAL A 157 20.08 13.60 -1.47
CA VAL A 157 18.75 13.86 -2.05
C VAL A 157 18.25 12.57 -2.70
N TYR A 158 17.14 12.05 -2.19
CA TYR A 158 16.48 10.86 -2.71
C TYR A 158 15.42 11.27 -3.71
N VAL A 159 15.52 10.71 -4.91
CA VAL A 159 14.55 10.94 -6.00
C VAL A 159 14.00 9.60 -6.45
N THR A 160 12.71 9.36 -6.20
CA THR A 160 12.02 8.14 -6.63
C THR A 160 11.39 8.37 -7.99
N VAL A 161 11.75 7.55 -8.97
CA VAL A 161 11.25 7.65 -10.35
C VAL A 161 10.41 6.42 -10.71
N LYS A 162 9.31 6.64 -11.42
CA LYS A 162 8.40 5.61 -11.91
C LYS A 162 8.32 5.71 -13.43
N ARG A 163 8.31 4.56 -14.11
CA ARG A 163 8.04 4.49 -15.54
C ARG A 163 6.72 3.79 -15.76
N ARG A 164 5.81 4.44 -16.47
CA ARG A 164 4.59 3.78 -16.93
C ARG A 164 5.00 2.72 -17.96
N ARG A 165 4.71 1.45 -17.67
CA ARG A 165 4.94 0.36 -18.63
C ARG A 165 4.05 0.64 -19.84
N LYS A 166 4.64 0.73 -21.04
CA LYS A 166 3.86 0.62 -22.29
C LYS A 166 3.34 -0.82 -22.29
N GLU A 167 2.04 -0.95 -22.14
CA GLU A 167 1.34 -2.21 -21.92
C GLU A 167 1.72 -3.26 -22.98
N THR A 168 2.43 -4.30 -22.56
CA THR A 168 2.00 -5.64 -22.95
C THR A 168 0.99 -6.02 -21.88
N PRO A 169 -0.23 -6.48 -22.23
CA PRO A 169 -1.15 -7.03 -21.24
C PRO A 169 -0.38 -8.05 -20.41
N PRO A 170 -0.53 -8.09 -19.07
CA PRO A 170 -0.05 -9.24 -18.32
C PRO A 170 -0.62 -10.47 -19.02
N GLU A 171 0.22 -11.45 -19.34
CA GLU A 171 -0.26 -12.73 -19.87
C GLU A 171 -1.49 -13.13 -19.07
N PRO A 172 -2.59 -13.56 -19.74
CA PRO A 172 -3.80 -13.95 -19.05
C PRO A 172 -3.40 -14.85 -17.89
N ARG A 173 -3.93 -14.57 -16.69
CA ARG A 173 -3.57 -15.31 -15.47
C ARG A 173 -3.51 -16.79 -15.82
N PRO A 174 -2.38 -17.47 -15.57
CA PRO A 174 -2.24 -18.86 -15.96
C PRO A 174 -3.45 -19.61 -15.41
N THR A 175 -4.22 -20.24 -16.29
CA THR A 175 -5.37 -21.06 -15.91
C THR A 175 -4.88 -22.10 -14.91
N ARG A 176 -5.74 -22.54 -13.99
CA ARG A 176 -5.39 -23.51 -12.94
C ARG A 176 -4.57 -24.69 -13.49
N ASP A 177 -4.92 -25.18 -14.68
CA ASP A 177 -4.25 -26.29 -15.34
C ASP A 177 -2.81 -25.98 -15.76
N THR A 178 -2.54 -24.76 -16.22
CA THR A 178 -1.18 -24.32 -16.59
C THR A 178 -0.28 -24.12 -15.37
N VAL A 179 -0.86 -23.70 -14.23
CA VAL A 179 -0.14 -23.63 -12.95
C VAL A 179 0.17 -25.04 -12.45
N VAL A 180 -0.81 -25.95 -12.50
CA VAL A 180 -0.65 -27.34 -12.10
C VAL A 180 0.44 -28.02 -12.94
N GLU A 181 0.47 -27.80 -14.26
CA GLU A 181 1.51 -28.40 -15.09
C GLU A 181 2.90 -27.80 -14.85
N ARG A 182 3.01 -26.49 -14.65
CA ARG A 182 4.31 -25.88 -14.29
C ARG A 182 4.83 -26.41 -12.96
N VAL A 183 3.95 -26.59 -11.98
CA VAL A 183 4.31 -27.20 -10.68
C VAL A 183 4.71 -28.66 -10.88
N ARG A 184 3.95 -29.44 -11.67
CA ARG A 184 4.28 -30.83 -11.97
C ARG A 184 5.64 -30.97 -12.65
N GLN A 185 5.92 -30.17 -13.66
CA GLN A 185 7.21 -30.14 -14.35
C GLN A 185 8.36 -29.78 -13.41
N ALA A 186 8.16 -28.80 -12.52
CA ALA A 186 9.16 -28.43 -11.52
C ALA A 186 9.44 -29.59 -10.54
N PHE A 187 8.40 -30.32 -10.10
CA PHE A 187 8.56 -31.48 -9.22
C PHE A 187 9.12 -32.71 -9.94
N GLU A 188 8.83 -32.91 -11.22
CA GLU A 188 9.45 -33.97 -12.04
C GLU A 188 10.94 -33.68 -12.24
N ALA A 189 11.31 -32.43 -12.51
CA ALA A 189 12.71 -32.00 -12.54
C ALA A 189 13.40 -32.22 -11.20
N TYR A 190 12.76 -31.82 -10.09
CA TYR A 190 13.28 -32.04 -8.73
C TYR A 190 13.44 -33.54 -8.41
N ARG A 191 12.47 -34.38 -8.80
CA ARG A 191 12.53 -35.83 -8.65
C ARG A 191 13.69 -36.44 -9.46
N SER A 192 13.93 -35.94 -10.67
CA SER A 192 15.03 -36.42 -11.52
C SER A 192 16.42 -36.04 -10.97
N GLU A 193 16.57 -34.86 -10.38
CA GLU A 193 17.83 -34.41 -9.77
C GLU A 193 18.13 -35.13 -8.44
N PHE A 194 17.11 -35.52 -7.68
CA PHE A 194 17.28 -36.16 -6.37
C PHE A 194 17.23 -37.69 -6.40
N ALA A 195 16.74 -38.31 -7.47
CA ALA A 195 16.75 -39.77 -7.61
C ALA A 195 18.17 -40.38 -7.50
N GLY A 196 19.21 -39.63 -7.86
CA GLY A 196 20.61 -40.05 -7.72
C GLY A 196 21.31 -39.65 -6.41
N ARG A 197 20.69 -38.81 -5.55
CA ARG A 197 21.36 -38.21 -4.37
C ARG A 197 20.89 -38.75 -3.02
N VAL A 198 19.82 -39.53 -2.97
CA VAL A 198 19.37 -40.17 -1.73
C VAL A 198 20.16 -41.47 -1.52
N GLN A 199 21.36 -41.37 -0.93
CA GLN A 199 21.93 -42.53 -0.25
C GLN A 199 21.08 -42.78 1.01
N PRO A 200 20.44 -43.95 1.17
CA PRO A 200 19.84 -44.28 2.46
C PRO A 200 20.97 -44.29 3.50
N LEU A 201 20.83 -43.44 4.52
CA LEU A 201 21.72 -43.45 5.68
C LEU A 201 21.80 -44.88 6.21
N ARG A 202 22.95 -45.53 6.03
CA ARG A 202 23.22 -46.81 6.68
C ARG A 202 23.29 -46.53 8.17
N LEU A 203 22.29 -46.99 8.91
CA LEU A 203 22.31 -47.04 10.37
C LEU A 203 23.47 -47.95 10.78
N THR A 204 24.60 -47.37 11.13
CA THR A 204 25.69 -48.08 11.80
C THR A 204 25.26 -48.32 13.25
N SER A 205 24.98 -49.57 13.58
CA SER A 205 24.80 -50.00 14.97
C SER A 205 26.12 -49.82 15.71
N VAL A 206 26.19 -48.82 16.59
CA VAL A 206 27.27 -48.72 17.57
C VAL A 206 27.02 -49.79 18.63
N THR A 207 27.83 -50.85 18.63
CA THR A 207 27.92 -51.79 19.75
C THR A 207 28.45 -51.03 20.97
N VAL A 208 27.53 -50.62 21.85
CA VAL A 208 27.87 -50.12 23.18
C VAL A 208 28.38 -51.31 23.98
N GLY A 209 29.70 -51.41 24.13
CA GLY A 209 30.32 -52.32 25.10
C GLY A 209 29.87 -51.91 26.50
N ASN A 210 29.02 -52.75 27.09
CA ASN A 210 28.45 -52.55 28.43
C ASN A 210 29.57 -52.71 29.48
N PRO A 211 29.95 -51.68 30.27
CA PRO A 211 31.09 -51.77 31.19
C PRO A 211 30.73 -52.35 32.57
N ARG A 212 29.59 -53.03 32.72
CA ARG A 212 29.24 -53.76 33.96
C ARG A 212 28.49 -55.06 33.68
N ALA A 213 29.21 -56.17 33.78
CA ALA A 213 28.68 -57.46 34.19
C ALA A 213 29.81 -58.18 34.97
N PRO A 214 29.47 -58.93 36.04
CA PRO A 214 30.36 -59.29 37.15
C PRO A 214 31.52 -60.22 36.78
#